data_AF-A0A7W1GBD0-F1
#
_entry.id   AF-A0A7W1GBD0-F1
#
_cell.length_a   1.000
_cell.length_b   1.000
_cell.length_c   1.000
_cell.angle_alpha   90.00
_cell.angle_beta   90.00
_cell.angle_gamma   90.00
#
_symmetry.space_group_name_H-M   'P 1'
#
loop_
_entity.id
_entity.type
_entity.pdbx_description
1 polymer ?
#
loop_
_entity_poly.entity_id
_entity_poly.type
_entity_poly.pdbx_seq_one_letter_code
_entity_poly.pdbx_strand_id
1 'polypeptide(L)'
;MPTIDENRFFTPIIEFDVAPEQQQALIEGIADEVERRFKRYAGFVSASFLASDDGRRVINYAQWRSKEDWTASGRTSNEEESSAAILEVVKRCGAKQLEAHFFRVARVIENAEHSKRVLVFGKLPEVLRSVTEPLDALGFAVQGSTDWEHASGQFDARDFDLIVFGSALVGPVSERLRIEFARQSPTVRFVDAFAPIAVKQIVSALDGEHTKHITDFHVVEDGADYLVQARILKQCTVRIEVYRMPDAPPPDIELVDQSEAMPGTFEQRIEARYRTHGLELVMTVNDHEYYLHRIQT
;
A
#
# COMPACT_ATOMS: atom_id res chain seq x y z
N MET A 1 -0.43 -9.12 1.65
CA MET A 1 -1.34 -10.28 1.59
C MET A 1 -2.33 -9.99 0.47
N PRO A 2 -2.66 -10.93 -0.43
CA PRO A 2 -3.58 -10.63 -1.53
C PRO A 2 -4.96 -10.25 -1.00
N THR A 3 -5.52 -9.14 -1.49
CA THR A 3 -6.86 -8.67 -1.14
C THR A 3 -7.89 -9.25 -2.12
N ILE A 4 -9.02 -9.72 -1.60
CA ILE A 4 -10.14 -10.19 -2.41
C ILE A 4 -11.11 -9.02 -2.54
N ASP A 5 -11.16 -8.39 -3.73
CA ASP A 5 -12.01 -7.23 -3.99
C ASP A 5 -13.16 -7.57 -4.93
N GLU A 6 -14.35 -7.02 -4.64
CA GLU A 6 -15.51 -7.15 -5.52
C GLU A 6 -15.28 -6.48 -6.87
N ASN A 7 -15.62 -7.18 -7.95
CA ASN A 7 -15.67 -6.68 -9.34
C ASN A 7 -14.36 -6.07 -9.89
N ARG A 8 -13.25 -6.22 -9.16
CA ARG A 8 -11.98 -5.59 -9.51
C ARG A 8 -11.11 -6.43 -10.43
N PHE A 9 -11.14 -7.75 -10.28
CA PHE A 9 -10.20 -8.66 -10.94
C PHE A 9 -10.90 -9.73 -11.78
N PHE A 10 -10.21 -10.15 -12.84
CA PHE A 10 -10.50 -11.39 -13.54
C PHE A 10 -9.85 -12.55 -12.80
N THR A 11 -10.62 -13.59 -12.49
CA THR A 11 -10.20 -14.63 -11.56
C THR A 11 -10.29 -16.03 -12.19
N PRO A 12 -9.19 -16.53 -12.79
CA PRO A 12 -9.05 -17.94 -13.13
C PRO A 12 -8.97 -18.79 -11.85
N ILE A 13 -9.76 -19.85 -11.82
CA ILE A 13 -9.73 -20.88 -10.79
C ILE A 13 -9.46 -22.21 -11.48
N ILE A 14 -8.33 -22.83 -11.15
CA ILE A 14 -7.90 -24.11 -11.72
C ILE A 14 -7.85 -25.13 -10.59
N GLU A 15 -8.57 -26.24 -10.75
CA GLU A 15 -8.59 -27.33 -9.77
C GLU A 15 -7.71 -28.49 -10.26
N PHE A 16 -7.03 -29.14 -9.32
CA PHE A 16 -6.21 -30.32 -9.53
C PHE A 16 -6.63 -31.42 -8.55
N ASP A 17 -6.85 -32.62 -9.07
CA ASP A 17 -6.98 -33.86 -8.30
C ASP A 17 -5.58 -34.47 -8.11
N VAL A 18 -5.24 -34.87 -6.89
CA VAL A 18 -3.91 -35.34 -6.52
C VAL A 18 -3.99 -36.35 -5.37
N ALA A 19 -3.03 -37.26 -5.29
CA ALA A 19 -2.90 -38.12 -4.12
C ALA A 19 -2.48 -37.29 -2.88
N PRO A 20 -2.99 -37.57 -1.67
CA PRO A 20 -2.66 -36.80 -0.46
C PRO A 20 -1.16 -36.63 -0.23
N GLU A 21 -0.36 -37.66 -0.53
CA GLU A 21 1.09 -37.66 -0.33
C GLU A 21 1.83 -36.73 -1.31
N GLN A 22 1.18 -36.32 -2.40
CA GLN A 22 1.74 -35.46 -3.45
C GLN A 22 1.18 -34.03 -3.41
N GLN A 23 0.20 -33.74 -2.54
CA GLN A 23 -0.49 -32.45 -2.51
C GLN A 23 0.48 -31.27 -2.33
N GLN A 24 1.37 -31.35 -1.34
CA GLN A 24 2.34 -30.29 -1.05
C GLN A 24 3.36 -30.13 -2.18
N ALA A 25 3.88 -31.24 -2.72
CA ALA A 25 4.83 -31.23 -3.83
C ALA A 25 4.23 -30.63 -5.11
N LEU A 26 2.94 -30.84 -5.34
CA LEU A 26 2.20 -30.21 -6.44
C LEU A 26 2.08 -28.69 -6.22
N ILE A 27 1.68 -28.26 -5.02
CA ILE A 27 1.56 -26.83 -4.68
C ILE A 27 2.90 -26.12 -4.90
N GLU A 28 3.98 -26.64 -4.32
CA GLU A 28 5.31 -26.05 -4.43
C GLU A 28 5.78 -25.99 -5.87
N GLY A 29 5.61 -27.09 -6.62
CA GLY A 29 6.04 -27.14 -8.02
C GLY A 29 5.30 -26.15 -8.91
N ILE A 30 3.98 -25.98 -8.73
CA ILE A 30 3.22 -25.02 -9.54
C ILE A 30 3.51 -23.58 -9.07
N ALA A 31 3.62 -23.34 -7.77
CA ALA A 31 3.96 -22.02 -7.23
C ALA A 31 5.30 -21.51 -7.79
N ASP A 32 6.32 -22.36 -7.78
CA ASP A 32 7.63 -22.14 -8.38
C ASP A 32 7.54 -21.69 -9.86
N GLU A 33 6.70 -22.38 -10.63
CA GLU A 33 6.48 -22.08 -12.05
C GLU A 33 5.76 -20.74 -12.25
N VAL A 34 4.77 -20.45 -11.40
CA VAL A 34 4.07 -19.17 -11.38
C VAL A 34 5.02 -18.02 -11.04
N GLU A 35 5.88 -18.19 -10.03
CA GLU A 35 6.86 -17.17 -9.64
C GLU A 35 7.88 -16.91 -10.73
N ARG A 36 8.42 -17.96 -11.36
CA ARG A 36 9.43 -17.84 -12.42
C ARG A 36 8.87 -17.22 -13.69
N ARG A 37 7.64 -17.57 -14.07
CA ARG A 37 7.13 -17.30 -15.43
C ARG A 37 5.98 -16.31 -15.47
N PHE A 38 5.04 -16.39 -14.53
CA PHE A 38 3.79 -15.63 -14.58
C PHE A 38 3.86 -14.28 -13.84
N LYS A 39 4.65 -14.21 -12.76
CA LYS A 39 4.79 -13.00 -11.93
C LYS A 39 5.25 -11.75 -12.69
N ARG A 40 5.93 -11.92 -13.84
CA ARG A 40 6.48 -10.84 -14.67
C ARG A 40 5.48 -10.23 -15.67
N TYR A 41 4.30 -10.81 -15.85
CA TYR A 41 3.31 -10.26 -16.78
C TYR A 41 2.59 -9.06 -16.16
N ALA A 42 2.43 -7.98 -16.95
CA ALA A 42 1.97 -6.67 -16.47
C ALA A 42 0.58 -6.67 -15.79
N GLY A 43 -0.26 -7.66 -16.06
CA GLY A 43 -1.59 -7.79 -15.45
C GLY A 43 -1.73 -8.89 -14.41
N PHE A 44 -0.66 -9.62 -14.07
CA PHE A 44 -0.69 -10.57 -12.96
C PHE A 44 -0.77 -9.81 -11.62
N VAL A 45 -1.74 -10.16 -10.77
CA VAL A 45 -1.91 -9.54 -9.45
C VAL A 45 -1.46 -10.50 -8.37
N SER A 46 -2.03 -11.71 -8.33
CA SER A 46 -1.69 -12.71 -7.33
C SER A 46 -2.02 -14.14 -7.79
N ALA A 47 -1.43 -15.12 -7.12
CA ALA A 47 -1.83 -16.51 -7.18
C ALA A 47 -1.82 -17.07 -5.74
N SER A 48 -2.90 -17.72 -5.35
CA SER A 48 -3.08 -18.37 -4.07
C SER A 48 -3.39 -19.85 -4.29
N PHE A 49 -2.75 -20.72 -3.52
CA PHE A 49 -2.95 -22.16 -3.59
C PHE A 49 -3.76 -22.61 -2.37
N LEU A 50 -4.91 -23.21 -2.61
CA LEU A 50 -5.80 -23.72 -1.57
C LEU A 50 -5.66 -25.25 -1.56
N ALA A 51 -5.15 -25.78 -0.45
CA ALA A 51 -5.13 -27.20 -0.17
C ALA A 51 -6.47 -27.61 0.44
N SER A 52 -7.10 -28.64 -0.13
CA SER A 52 -8.22 -29.31 0.55
C SER A 52 -7.74 -30.06 1.78
N ASP A 53 -8.58 -30.10 2.81
CA ASP A 53 -8.30 -30.76 4.10
C ASP A 53 -8.13 -32.28 3.96
N ASP A 54 -8.81 -32.90 3.01
CA ASP A 54 -8.69 -34.33 2.70
C ASP A 54 -7.39 -34.69 1.93
N GLY A 55 -6.59 -33.69 1.57
CA GLY A 55 -5.33 -33.85 0.84
C GLY A 55 -5.50 -34.07 -0.67
N ARG A 56 -6.72 -34.25 -1.18
CA ARG A 56 -6.94 -34.82 -2.52
C ARG A 56 -7.10 -33.79 -3.63
N ARG A 57 -7.26 -32.53 -3.26
CA ARG A 57 -7.49 -31.41 -4.17
C ARG A 57 -6.59 -30.24 -3.86
N VAL A 58 -6.17 -29.57 -4.93
CA VAL A 58 -5.49 -28.27 -4.90
C VAL A 58 -6.25 -27.33 -5.82
N ILE A 59 -6.54 -26.13 -5.36
CA ILE A 59 -7.09 -25.06 -6.19
C ILE A 59 -6.05 -23.95 -6.34
N ASN A 60 -5.74 -23.57 -7.57
CA ASN A 60 -5.06 -22.30 -7.84
C ASN A 60 -6.11 -21.22 -8.10
N TYR A 61 -6.23 -20.29 -7.16
CA TYR A 61 -7.00 -19.06 -7.27
C TYR A 61 -6.05 -17.94 -7.73
N ALA A 62 -6.19 -17.45 -8.95
CA ALA A 62 -5.37 -16.37 -9.48
C ALA A 62 -6.17 -15.07 -9.66
N GLN A 63 -5.53 -13.92 -9.50
CA GLN A 63 -6.10 -12.61 -9.78
C GLN A 63 -5.32 -11.93 -10.89
N TRP A 64 -6.04 -11.43 -11.88
CA TRP A 64 -5.52 -10.67 -13.00
C TRP A 64 -6.28 -9.35 -13.15
N ARG A 65 -5.60 -8.32 -13.64
CA ARG A 65 -6.22 -7.00 -13.88
C ARG A 65 -7.36 -7.09 -14.90
N SER A 66 -7.24 -7.95 -15.92
CA SER A 66 -8.27 -8.14 -16.94
C SER A 66 -8.21 -9.54 -17.56
N LYS A 67 -9.26 -9.91 -18.30
CA LYS A 67 -9.27 -11.13 -19.11
C LYS A 67 -8.23 -11.04 -20.23
N GLU A 68 -8.04 -9.86 -20.78
CA GLU A 68 -7.08 -9.55 -21.84
C GLU A 68 -5.66 -9.80 -21.35
N ASP A 69 -5.32 -9.37 -20.14
CA ASP A 69 -4.01 -9.61 -19.52
C ASP A 69 -3.76 -11.10 -19.28
N TRP A 70 -4.76 -11.81 -18.73
CA TRP A 70 -4.67 -13.26 -18.55
C TRP A 70 -4.49 -13.97 -19.89
N THR A 71 -5.28 -13.60 -20.90
CA THR A 71 -5.19 -14.24 -22.21
C THR A 71 -3.87 -13.88 -22.90
N ALA A 72 -3.40 -12.64 -22.78
CA ALA A 72 -2.12 -12.19 -23.33
C ALA A 72 -0.93 -12.89 -22.68
N SER A 73 -1.03 -13.30 -21.41
CA SER A 73 -0.02 -14.17 -20.79
C SER A 73 0.11 -15.53 -21.50
N GLY A 74 -1.01 -16.06 -22.01
CA GLY A 74 -1.06 -17.22 -22.90
C GLY A 74 -1.04 -16.88 -24.40
N ARG A 75 -0.65 -15.63 -24.75
CA ARG A 75 -0.44 -14.97 -26.08
C ARG A 75 1.02 -14.86 -26.57
N THR A 76 2.00 -15.27 -25.77
CA THR A 76 3.43 -14.98 -26.02
C THR A 76 4.22 -16.23 -26.42
N SER A 77 5.32 -16.09 -27.17
CA SER A 77 6.18 -17.19 -27.65
C SER A 77 6.79 -18.11 -26.57
N ASN A 78 6.56 -17.82 -25.29
CA ASN A 78 6.91 -18.64 -24.12
C ASN A 78 5.72 -19.51 -23.60
N GLU A 79 4.61 -19.54 -24.34
CA GLU A 79 3.34 -20.23 -24.05
C GLU A 79 3.49 -21.74 -23.84
N GLU A 80 4.05 -22.41 -24.85
CA GLU A 80 4.20 -23.87 -24.85
C GLU A 80 5.11 -24.27 -23.69
N GLU A 81 6.19 -23.52 -23.46
CA GLU A 81 7.12 -23.78 -22.37
C GLU A 81 6.50 -23.55 -20.99
N SER A 82 5.71 -22.50 -20.81
CA SER A 82 5.10 -22.18 -19.50
C SER A 82 3.97 -23.13 -19.15
N SER A 83 3.12 -23.46 -20.13
CA SER A 83 2.06 -24.45 -19.96
C SER A 83 2.64 -25.87 -19.84
N ALA A 84 3.69 -26.19 -20.60
CA ALA A 84 4.38 -27.47 -20.51
C ALA A 84 5.06 -27.64 -19.16
N ALA A 85 5.66 -26.60 -18.58
CA ALA A 85 6.31 -26.69 -17.28
C ALA A 85 5.30 -26.98 -16.15
N ILE A 86 4.16 -26.30 -16.13
CA ILE A 86 3.07 -26.63 -15.19
C ILE A 86 2.57 -28.06 -15.44
N LEU A 87 2.38 -28.45 -16.70
CA LEU A 87 1.95 -29.80 -17.05
C LEU A 87 2.98 -30.87 -16.64
N GLU A 88 4.27 -30.57 -16.69
CA GLU A 88 5.35 -31.45 -16.25
C GLU A 88 5.30 -31.66 -14.72
N VAL A 89 5.08 -30.58 -13.95
CA VAL A 89 4.85 -30.66 -12.51
C VAL A 89 3.64 -31.54 -12.21
N VAL A 90 2.51 -31.29 -12.89
CA VAL A 90 1.27 -32.06 -12.73
C VAL A 90 1.53 -33.55 -13.00
N LYS A 91 2.22 -33.87 -14.10
CA LYS A 91 2.60 -35.26 -14.44
C LYS A 91 3.51 -35.89 -13.40
N ARG A 92 4.54 -35.18 -12.92
CA ARG A 92 5.50 -35.67 -11.92
C ARG A 92 4.82 -36.04 -10.61
N CYS A 93 3.82 -35.27 -10.21
CA CYS A 93 3.05 -35.51 -8.99
C CYS A 93 1.92 -36.54 -9.18
N GLY A 94 1.75 -37.10 -10.40
CA GLY A 94 0.62 -37.98 -10.72
C GLY A 94 -0.74 -37.30 -10.58
N ALA A 95 -0.76 -35.96 -10.63
CA ALA A 95 -1.96 -35.17 -10.48
C ALA A 95 -2.72 -35.08 -11.82
N LYS A 96 -4.00 -34.74 -11.72
CA LYS A 96 -4.86 -34.47 -12.87
C LYS A 96 -5.42 -33.06 -12.75
N GLN A 97 -5.10 -32.23 -13.73
CA GLN A 97 -5.77 -30.94 -13.87
C GLN A 97 -7.23 -31.16 -14.31
N LEU A 98 -8.15 -30.52 -13.59
CA LEU A 98 -9.57 -30.47 -13.93
C LEU A 98 -9.86 -29.21 -14.77
N GLU A 99 -11.13 -28.94 -15.06
CA GLU A 99 -11.49 -27.76 -15.85
C GLU A 99 -11.09 -26.46 -15.17
N ALA A 100 -10.58 -25.52 -15.98
CA ALA A 100 -10.35 -24.16 -15.55
C ALA A 100 -11.64 -23.35 -15.68
N HIS A 101 -12.03 -22.66 -14.62
CA HIS A 101 -13.20 -21.81 -14.58
C HIS A 101 -12.79 -20.34 -14.38
N PHE A 102 -13.61 -19.41 -14.87
CA PHE A 102 -13.29 -17.98 -14.88
C PHE A 102 -14.39 -17.19 -14.20
N PHE A 103 -14.00 -16.36 -13.24
CA PHE A 103 -14.93 -15.65 -12.37
C PHE A 103 -14.57 -14.17 -12.25
N ARG A 104 -15.52 -13.43 -11.67
CA ARG A 104 -15.29 -12.19 -10.93
C ARG A 104 -15.79 -12.42 -9.51
N VAL A 105 -15.13 -11.82 -8.53
CA VAL A 105 -15.67 -11.78 -7.17
C VAL A 105 -16.90 -10.87 -7.19
N ALA A 106 -18.09 -11.46 -7.06
CA ALA A 106 -19.33 -10.68 -7.13
C ALA A 106 -19.70 -10.05 -5.79
N ARG A 107 -19.25 -10.64 -4.68
CA ARG A 107 -19.51 -10.15 -3.33
C ARG A 107 -18.44 -10.63 -2.35
N VAL A 108 -18.07 -9.76 -1.41
CA VAL A 108 -17.21 -10.02 -0.25
C VAL A 108 -17.98 -9.63 1.00
N ILE A 109 -17.88 -10.45 2.04
CA ILE A 109 -18.47 -10.16 3.35
C ILE A 109 -17.32 -10.22 4.34
N GLU A 110 -16.96 -9.08 4.92
CA GLU A 110 -15.92 -8.98 5.92
C GLU A 110 -16.54 -8.90 7.32
N ASN A 111 -15.84 -9.46 8.31
CA ASN A 111 -16.20 -9.24 9.71
C ASN A 111 -15.62 -7.89 10.16
N ALA A 112 -16.46 -6.98 10.62
CA ALA A 112 -16.05 -5.68 11.15
C ALA A 112 -15.10 -5.79 12.36
N GLU A 113 -15.08 -6.93 13.08
CA GLU A 113 -14.12 -7.18 14.17
C GLU A 113 -12.66 -7.29 13.70
N HIS A 114 -12.41 -7.42 12.39
CA HIS A 114 -11.08 -7.41 11.79
C HIS A 114 -10.77 -6.13 10.99
N SER A 115 -11.59 -5.09 11.18
CA SER A 115 -11.29 -3.76 10.67
C SER A 115 -9.94 -3.27 11.22
N LYS A 116 -9.13 -2.65 10.36
CA LYS A 116 -7.86 -2.05 10.82
C LYS A 116 -8.16 -0.97 11.84
N ARG A 117 -7.50 -1.08 13.00
CA ARG A 117 -7.72 -0.20 14.15
C ARG A 117 -6.72 0.95 14.11
N VAL A 118 -7.22 2.18 14.07
CA VAL A 118 -6.41 3.39 13.88
C VAL A 118 -6.62 4.35 15.04
N LEU A 119 -5.55 4.83 15.64
CA LEU A 119 -5.59 5.94 16.58
C LEU A 119 -5.01 7.18 15.92
N VAL A 120 -5.76 8.28 15.89
CA VAL A 120 -5.34 9.55 15.29
C VAL A 120 -5.24 10.62 16.37
N PHE A 121 -4.05 11.22 16.49
CA PHE A 121 -3.82 12.38 17.34
C PHE A 121 -3.82 13.66 16.51
N GLY A 122 -4.56 14.68 16.96
CA GLY A 122 -4.58 16.00 16.35
C GLY A 122 -4.75 17.11 17.39
N LYS A 123 -4.39 18.36 17.08
CA LYS A 123 -4.59 19.48 18.01
C LYS A 123 -6.02 20.02 18.00
N LEU A 124 -6.60 20.10 16.81
CA LEU A 124 -7.87 20.78 16.56
C LEU A 124 -8.97 19.74 16.36
N PRO A 125 -10.05 19.74 17.17
CA PRO A 125 -11.13 18.77 17.06
C PRO A 125 -11.78 18.71 15.67
N GLU A 126 -11.93 19.84 15.01
CA GLU A 126 -12.51 19.94 13.67
C GLU A 126 -11.62 19.31 12.60
N VAL A 127 -10.30 19.51 12.69
CA VAL A 127 -9.33 18.89 11.78
C VAL A 127 -9.25 17.39 12.04
N LEU A 128 -9.23 16.99 13.30
CA LEU A 128 -9.26 15.58 13.69
C LEU A 128 -10.48 14.88 13.09
N ARG A 129 -11.66 15.49 13.22
CA ARG A 129 -12.91 14.97 12.65
C ARG A 129 -12.86 14.84 11.13
N SER A 130 -12.28 15.82 10.43
CA SER A 130 -12.11 15.76 8.97
C SER A 130 -11.23 14.61 8.49
N VAL A 131 -10.43 14.01 9.37
CA VAL A 131 -9.62 12.82 9.09
C VAL A 131 -10.31 11.54 9.57
N THR A 132 -10.91 11.55 10.77
CA THR A 132 -11.50 10.34 11.36
C THR A 132 -12.80 9.91 10.68
N GLU A 133 -13.67 10.85 10.28
CA GLU A 133 -14.96 10.51 9.65
C GLU A 133 -14.78 9.81 8.29
N PRO A 134 -13.91 10.29 7.36
CA PRO A 134 -13.66 9.56 6.12
C PRO A 134 -13.05 8.17 6.34
N LEU A 135 -12.19 8.01 7.35
CA LEU A 135 -11.60 6.71 7.65
C LEU A 135 -12.63 5.72 8.20
N ASP A 136 -13.53 6.18 9.07
CA ASP A 136 -14.67 5.37 9.56
C ASP A 136 -15.60 4.97 8.40
N ALA A 137 -15.89 5.90 7.48
CA ALA A 137 -16.68 5.62 6.28
C ALA A 137 -16.00 4.64 5.30
N LEU A 138 -14.67 4.54 5.33
CA LEU A 138 -13.89 3.52 4.62
C LEU A 138 -13.86 2.16 5.35
N GLY A 139 -14.53 2.06 6.51
CA GLY A 139 -14.67 0.83 7.28
C GLY A 139 -13.55 0.59 8.28
N PHE A 140 -12.70 1.58 8.59
CA PHE A 140 -11.67 1.47 9.63
C PHE A 140 -12.24 1.72 11.04
N ALA A 141 -11.74 1.00 12.03
CA ALA A 141 -12.07 1.25 13.43
C ALA A 141 -11.20 2.39 13.95
N VAL A 142 -11.71 3.62 13.90
CA VAL A 142 -10.92 4.83 14.14
C VAL A 142 -11.25 5.45 15.48
N GLN A 143 -10.22 5.77 16.26
CA GLN A 143 -10.32 6.61 17.45
C GLN A 143 -9.51 7.89 17.23
N GLY A 144 -10.07 9.02 17.66
CA GLY A 144 -9.41 10.32 17.62
C GLY A 144 -9.20 10.87 19.03
N SER A 145 -8.03 11.47 19.30
CA SER A 145 -7.80 12.20 20.55
C SER A 145 -7.07 13.52 20.31
N THR A 146 -7.47 14.54 21.08
CA THR A 146 -6.72 15.80 21.22
C THR A 146 -5.86 15.84 22.48
N ASP A 147 -6.05 14.89 23.41
CA ASP A 147 -5.19 14.72 24.59
C ASP A 147 -4.10 13.70 24.27
N TRP A 148 -3.01 14.23 23.73
CA TRP A 148 -1.85 13.47 23.28
C TRP A 148 -0.72 13.49 24.31
N GLU A 149 -0.66 14.48 25.20
CA GLU A 149 0.38 14.59 26.22
C GLU A 149 0.38 13.42 27.22
N HIS A 150 -0.80 12.88 27.50
CA HIS A 150 -1.04 11.76 28.43
C HIS A 150 -1.47 10.46 27.74
N ALA A 151 -1.40 10.43 26.41
CA ALA A 151 -2.03 9.38 25.62
C ALA A 151 -1.51 7.96 25.92
N SER A 152 -0.22 7.80 26.20
CA SER A 152 0.37 6.48 26.47
C SER A 152 -0.13 5.83 27.77
N GLY A 153 -0.73 6.61 28.68
CA GLY A 153 -1.41 6.09 29.87
C GLY A 153 -2.91 5.84 29.68
N GLN A 154 -3.50 6.38 28.61
CA GLN A 154 -4.94 6.29 28.32
C GLN A 154 -5.27 5.23 27.26
N PHE A 155 -4.35 5.00 26.33
CA PHE A 155 -4.52 4.07 25.22
C PHE A 155 -3.52 2.92 25.34
N ASP A 156 -3.97 1.71 25.01
CA ASP A 156 -3.12 0.53 24.88
C ASP A 156 -2.73 0.34 23.41
N ALA A 157 -1.43 0.36 23.10
CA ALA A 157 -0.95 0.19 21.73
C ALA A 157 -1.40 -1.13 21.07
N ARG A 158 -1.74 -2.16 21.85
CA ARG A 158 -2.21 -3.47 21.33
C ARG A 158 -3.61 -3.38 20.71
N ASP A 159 -4.33 -2.32 21.03
CA ASP A 159 -5.66 -2.06 20.48
C ASP A 159 -5.62 -1.42 19.09
N PHE A 160 -4.43 -1.13 18.57
CA PHE A 160 -4.25 -0.41 17.30
C PHE A 160 -3.26 -1.11 16.38
N ASP A 161 -3.51 -1.03 15.07
CA ASP A 161 -2.61 -1.48 14.02
C ASP A 161 -1.73 -0.33 13.49
N LEU A 162 -2.22 0.91 13.65
CA LEU A 162 -1.56 2.13 13.23
C LEU A 162 -1.90 3.28 14.20
N ILE A 163 -0.88 3.99 14.65
CA ILE A 163 -0.99 5.23 15.42
C ILE A 163 -0.51 6.39 14.55
N VAL A 164 -1.35 7.42 14.43
CA VAL A 164 -1.14 8.55 13.52
C VAL A 164 -0.95 9.83 14.33
N PHE A 165 0.11 10.56 14.02
CA PHE A 165 0.36 11.88 14.59
C PHE A 165 0.11 12.95 13.52
N GLY A 166 -0.81 13.87 13.78
CA GLY A 166 -0.99 15.04 12.91
C GLY A 166 0.29 15.87 12.84
N SER A 167 0.59 16.47 11.68
CA SER A 167 1.85 17.19 11.45
C SER A 167 2.17 18.29 12.48
N ALA A 168 1.15 18.91 13.07
CA ALA A 168 1.30 19.89 14.16
C ALA A 168 1.88 19.32 15.46
N LEU A 169 1.93 17.99 15.57
CA LEU A 169 2.39 17.22 16.73
C LEU A 169 3.84 16.73 16.59
N VAL A 170 4.41 16.80 15.38
CA VAL A 170 5.74 16.28 15.09
C VAL A 170 6.80 17.03 15.89
N GLY A 171 7.58 16.28 16.66
CA GLY A 171 8.66 16.79 17.50
C GLY A 171 8.93 15.91 18.72
N PRO A 172 9.57 16.45 19.78
CA PRO A 172 10.00 15.67 20.94
C PRO A 172 8.87 14.91 21.64
N VAL A 173 7.65 15.45 21.65
CA VAL A 173 6.48 14.81 22.27
C VAL A 173 6.04 13.58 21.47
N SER A 174 5.91 13.67 20.15
CA SER A 174 5.55 12.51 19.31
C SER A 174 6.65 11.45 19.32
N GLU A 175 7.93 11.83 19.38
CA GLU A 175 9.06 10.90 19.52
C GLU A 175 9.00 10.10 20.83
N ARG A 176 8.73 10.79 21.95
CA ARG A 176 8.53 10.14 23.25
C ARG A 176 7.35 9.16 23.20
N LEU A 177 6.21 9.58 22.66
CA LEU A 177 5.01 8.73 22.56
C LEU A 177 5.25 7.50 21.69
N ARG A 178 5.99 7.64 20.58
CA ARG A 178 6.39 6.49 19.74
C ARG A 178 7.20 5.47 20.54
N ILE A 179 8.15 5.92 21.36
CA ILE A 179 8.93 5.04 22.24
C ILE A 179 8.02 4.36 23.26
N GLU A 180 7.11 5.09 23.89
CA GLU A 180 6.19 4.57 24.90
C GLU A 180 5.22 3.54 24.33
N PHE A 181 4.58 3.83 23.20
CA PHE A 181 3.67 2.88 22.54
C PHE A 181 4.41 1.67 21.95
N ALA A 182 5.60 1.86 21.39
CA ALA A 182 6.40 0.73 20.88
C ALA A 182 6.83 -0.23 22.00
N ARG A 183 7.00 0.25 23.24
CA ARG A 183 7.22 -0.61 24.41
C ARG A 183 5.98 -1.45 24.77
N GLN A 184 4.78 -0.93 24.54
CA GLN A 184 3.53 -1.65 24.78
C GLN A 184 3.23 -2.68 23.67
N SER A 185 3.52 -2.34 22.42
CA SER A 185 3.29 -3.19 21.24
C SER A 185 4.38 -2.96 20.19
N PRO A 186 5.38 -3.87 20.07
CA PRO A 186 6.44 -3.74 19.06
C PRO A 186 5.94 -3.83 17.61
N THR A 187 4.72 -4.31 17.40
CA THR A 187 4.11 -4.50 16.08
C THR A 187 3.27 -3.30 15.63
N VAL A 188 2.96 -2.36 16.53
CA VAL A 188 2.20 -1.16 16.16
C VAL A 188 3.04 -0.29 15.22
N ARG A 189 2.39 0.26 14.19
CA ARG A 189 3.05 1.14 13.23
C ARG A 189 2.72 2.60 13.53
N PHE A 190 3.56 3.49 13.02
CA PHE A 190 3.41 4.92 13.24
C PHE A 190 3.52 5.70 11.93
N VAL A 191 2.68 6.72 11.78
CA VAL A 191 2.68 7.63 10.62
C VAL A 191 2.51 9.06 11.10
N ASP A 192 3.28 9.97 10.50
CA ASP A 192 2.99 11.41 10.57
C ASP A 192 2.08 11.76 9.40
N ALA A 193 0.98 12.46 9.67
CA ALA A 193 -0.04 12.75 8.68
C ALA A 193 -0.34 14.25 8.58
N PHE A 194 -0.46 14.74 7.35
CA PHE A 194 -0.82 16.11 7.04
C PHE A 194 -2.29 16.17 6.63
N ALA A 195 -3.13 16.88 7.40
CA ALA A 195 -4.59 16.78 7.32
C ALA A 195 -5.19 16.82 5.89
N PRO A 196 -4.77 17.72 4.97
CA PRO A 196 -5.27 17.73 3.59
C PRO A 196 -5.13 16.42 2.83
N ILE A 197 -4.16 15.58 3.17
CA ILE A 197 -3.89 14.29 2.53
C ILE A 197 -3.82 13.13 3.53
N ALA A 198 -4.15 13.36 4.80
CA ALA A 198 -3.95 12.41 5.89
C ALA A 198 -4.67 11.09 5.64
N VAL A 199 -5.91 11.13 5.15
CA VAL A 199 -6.69 9.92 4.84
C VAL A 199 -5.93 9.03 3.85
N LYS A 200 -5.36 9.60 2.78
CA LYS A 200 -4.59 8.84 1.79
C LYS A 200 -3.30 8.26 2.38
N GLN A 201 -2.58 9.04 3.19
CA GLN A 201 -1.37 8.60 3.88
C GLN A 201 -1.67 7.42 4.82
N ILE A 202 -2.77 7.51 5.57
CA ILE A 202 -3.19 6.50 6.56
C ILE A 202 -3.60 5.20 5.86
N VAL A 203 -4.47 5.29 4.84
CA VAL A 203 -4.87 4.13 4.03
C VAL A 203 -3.65 3.43 3.45
N SER A 204 -2.76 4.20 2.82
CA SER A 204 -1.57 3.63 2.19
C SER A 204 -0.62 3.00 3.20
N ALA A 205 -0.50 3.58 4.40
CA ALA A 205 0.25 2.96 5.48
C ALA A 205 -0.42 1.68 5.97
N LEU A 206 -1.74 1.62 6.05
CA LEU A 206 -2.48 0.43 6.49
C LEU A 206 -2.27 -0.78 5.56
N ASP A 207 -2.30 -0.55 4.24
CA ASP A 207 -2.15 -1.59 3.21
C ASP A 207 -0.77 -2.26 3.25
N GLY A 208 0.26 -1.56 3.74
CA GLY A 208 1.61 -2.12 3.88
C GLY A 208 2.33 -2.39 2.55
N GLU A 209 1.72 -2.02 1.42
CA GLU A 209 2.33 -2.09 0.09
C GLU A 209 3.25 -0.90 -0.14
N HIS A 210 4.50 -0.97 0.34
CA HIS A 210 5.52 -0.02 -0.09
C HIS A 210 6.83 -0.75 -0.35
N THR A 211 7.05 -1.20 -1.59
CA THR A 211 8.44 -1.19 -2.05
C THR A 211 8.81 0.27 -2.24
N LYS A 212 9.64 0.83 -1.35
CA LYS A 212 10.10 2.21 -1.46
C LYS A 212 10.59 2.47 -2.88
N HIS A 213 9.90 3.35 -3.60
CA HIS A 213 10.34 3.87 -4.89
C HIS A 213 11.41 4.93 -4.68
N ILE A 214 11.38 5.60 -3.51
CA ILE A 214 12.30 6.66 -3.16
C ILE A 214 12.93 6.46 -1.78
N THR A 215 14.21 6.81 -1.65
CA THR A 215 14.92 6.96 -0.37
C THR A 215 15.62 8.32 -0.31
N ASP A 216 16.12 8.68 0.87
CA ASP A 216 16.97 9.85 1.10
C ASP A 216 16.30 11.16 0.66
N PHE A 217 14.98 11.25 0.80
CA PHE A 217 14.26 12.50 0.56
C PHE A 217 14.69 13.56 1.58
N HIS A 218 15.09 14.71 1.08
CA HIS A 218 15.36 15.90 1.86
C HIS A 218 15.16 17.13 0.98
N VAL A 219 14.93 18.26 1.63
CA VAL A 219 14.79 19.56 0.96
C VAL A 219 15.80 20.50 1.59
N VAL A 220 16.66 21.08 0.76
CA VAL A 220 17.70 22.02 1.19
C VAL A 220 17.39 23.42 0.69
N GLU A 221 17.79 24.42 1.47
CA GLU A 221 17.76 25.80 1.03
C GLU A 221 18.91 26.06 0.05
N ASP A 222 18.59 26.56 -1.13
CA ASP A 222 19.54 26.98 -2.16
C ASP A 222 19.29 28.46 -2.50
N GLY A 223 19.87 29.34 -1.68
CA GLY A 223 19.59 30.77 -1.73
C GLY A 223 18.10 31.07 -1.45
N ALA A 224 17.42 31.68 -2.43
CA ALA A 224 16.00 31.99 -2.32
C ALA A 224 15.07 30.81 -2.67
N ASP A 225 15.60 29.77 -3.31
CA ASP A 225 14.87 28.60 -3.79
C ASP A 225 15.07 27.40 -2.86
N TYR A 226 14.18 26.41 -2.92
CA TYR A 226 14.47 25.08 -2.38
C TYR A 226 14.99 24.14 -3.47
N LEU A 227 15.81 23.18 -3.06
CA LEU A 227 16.17 22.03 -3.86
C LEU A 227 15.63 20.77 -3.18
N VAL A 228 14.66 20.11 -3.81
CA VAL A 228 14.18 18.80 -3.41
C VAL A 228 15.16 17.75 -3.95
N GLN A 229 15.70 16.92 -3.08
CA GLN A 229 16.64 15.86 -3.44
C GLN A 229 16.15 14.53 -2.91
N ALA A 230 16.26 13.50 -3.75
CA ALA A 230 15.95 12.13 -3.35
C ALA A 230 16.68 11.12 -4.25
N ARG A 231 16.67 9.84 -3.83
CA ARG A 231 17.19 8.73 -4.64
C ARG A 231 16.04 7.82 -5.08
N ILE A 232 15.84 7.74 -6.39
CA ILE A 232 14.86 6.87 -7.03
C ILE A 232 15.44 5.46 -7.15
N LEU A 233 14.71 4.48 -6.62
CA LEU A 233 15.05 3.07 -6.61
C LEU A 233 14.42 2.30 -7.78
N LYS A 234 13.23 2.74 -8.21
CA LYS A 234 12.45 2.16 -9.31
C LYS A 234 11.79 3.27 -10.10
N GLN A 235 11.54 3.02 -11.38
CA GLN A 235 10.77 3.96 -12.20
C GLN A 235 9.41 4.24 -11.52
N CYS A 236 9.06 5.53 -11.42
CA CYS A 236 7.84 5.97 -10.78
C CYS A 236 7.39 7.34 -11.30
N THR A 237 6.11 7.65 -11.12
CA THR A 237 5.59 9.00 -11.30
C THR A 237 5.78 9.78 -10.00
N VAL A 238 6.46 10.91 -10.08
CA VAL A 238 6.66 11.87 -8.99
C VAL A 238 5.75 13.08 -9.23
N ARG A 239 5.07 13.52 -8.18
CA ARG A 239 4.27 14.76 -8.17
C ARG A 239 4.66 15.59 -6.97
N ILE A 240 5.02 16.86 -7.19
CA ILE A 240 5.36 17.81 -6.13
C ILE A 240 4.33 18.92 -6.10
N GLU A 241 3.67 19.08 -4.96
CA GLU A 241 2.64 20.08 -4.71
C GLU A 241 3.04 20.96 -3.52
N VAL A 242 2.68 22.24 -3.57
CA VAL A 242 2.81 23.15 -2.44
C VAL A 242 1.42 23.49 -1.93
N TYR A 243 1.21 23.22 -0.64
CA TYR A 243 -0.03 23.49 0.06
C TYR A 243 0.07 24.83 0.78
N ARG A 244 -0.89 25.70 0.51
CA ARG A 244 -1.11 26.94 1.24
C ARG A 244 -2.42 26.82 2.01
N MET A 245 -2.42 27.26 3.26
CA MET A 245 -3.62 27.28 4.09
C MET A 245 -4.12 28.73 4.16
N PRO A 246 -5.14 29.11 3.37
CA PRO A 246 -5.84 30.37 3.59
C PRO A 246 -6.61 30.36 4.92
N ASP A 247 -7.12 31.52 5.33
CA ASP A 247 -7.87 31.68 6.60
C ASP A 247 -9.11 30.79 6.70
N ALA A 248 -9.62 30.27 5.57
CA ALA A 248 -10.73 29.32 5.52
C ALA A 248 -10.42 28.17 4.52
N PRO A 249 -10.75 26.91 4.85
CA PRO A 249 -10.57 25.76 3.95
C PRO A 249 -11.45 25.87 2.68
N PRO A 250 -11.08 25.19 1.57
CA PRO A 250 -10.00 24.22 1.42
C PRO A 250 -8.59 24.84 1.25
N PRO A 251 -7.51 24.07 1.41
CA PRO A 251 -6.16 24.53 1.06
C PRO A 251 -6.09 24.93 -0.42
N ASP A 252 -5.29 25.96 -0.69
CA ASP A 252 -4.83 26.26 -2.05
C ASP A 252 -3.64 25.34 -2.36
N ILE A 253 -3.72 24.61 -3.48
CA ILE A 253 -2.77 23.58 -3.86
C ILE A 253 -2.20 23.97 -5.22
N GLU A 254 -0.88 24.20 -5.27
CA GLU A 254 -0.19 24.51 -6.51
C GLU A 254 0.71 23.35 -6.91
N LEU A 255 0.50 22.82 -8.11
CA LEU A 255 1.36 21.80 -8.71
C LEU A 255 2.66 22.44 -9.15
N VAL A 256 3.78 21.97 -8.59
CA VAL A 256 5.12 22.46 -8.92
C VAL A 256 5.76 21.61 -10.01
N ASP A 257 5.67 20.28 -9.87
CA ASP A 257 6.21 19.33 -10.84
C ASP A 257 5.36 18.06 -10.91
N GLN A 258 5.26 17.48 -12.10
CA GLN A 258 4.77 16.13 -12.30
C GLN A 258 5.59 15.47 -13.40
N SER A 259 6.40 14.48 -13.03
CA SER A 259 7.39 13.88 -13.92
C SER A 259 7.50 12.36 -13.70
N GLU A 260 7.92 11.65 -14.75
CA GLU A 260 8.38 10.26 -14.64
C GLU A 260 9.85 10.28 -14.22
N ALA A 261 10.14 9.69 -13.06
CA ALA A 261 11.47 9.61 -12.49
C ALA A 261 12.08 8.23 -12.75
N MET A 262 13.28 8.22 -13.33
CA MET A 262 14.06 6.99 -13.57
C MET A 262 14.94 6.68 -12.36
N PRO A 263 15.32 5.40 -12.14
CA PRO A 263 16.26 5.03 -11.08
C PRO A 263 17.56 5.86 -11.12
N GLY A 264 17.91 6.48 -10.01
CA GLY A 264 19.02 7.43 -9.94
C GLY A 264 18.80 8.57 -8.96
N THR A 265 19.63 9.61 -9.09
CA THR A 265 19.45 10.86 -8.33
C THR A 265 18.29 11.65 -8.93
N PHE A 266 17.39 12.10 -8.07
CA PHE A 266 16.32 13.02 -8.41
C PHE A 266 16.58 14.37 -7.74
N GLU A 267 16.54 15.43 -8.53
CA GLU A 267 16.68 16.80 -8.05
C GLU A 267 15.62 17.66 -8.73
N GLN A 268 14.85 18.39 -7.94
CA GLN A 268 13.86 19.33 -8.44
C GLN A 268 14.01 20.67 -7.72
N ARG A 269 14.20 21.74 -8.50
CA ARG A 269 14.25 23.10 -7.94
C ARG A 269 12.84 23.65 -7.76
N ILE A 270 12.62 24.29 -6.62
CA ILE A 270 11.36 24.91 -6.23
C ILE A 270 11.63 26.41 -6.08
N GLU A 271 11.06 27.18 -6.99
CA GLU A 271 11.26 28.63 -7.06
C GLU A 271 10.83 29.35 -5.77
N ALA A 272 11.55 30.43 -5.42
CA ALA A 272 11.31 31.25 -4.23
C ALA A 272 9.87 31.70 -4.03
N ARG A 273 9.09 31.90 -5.11
CA ARG A 273 7.67 32.28 -5.03
C ARG A 273 6.80 31.28 -4.27
N TYR A 274 7.21 30.02 -4.20
CA TYR A 274 6.51 29.01 -3.42
C TYR A 274 6.78 29.11 -1.91
N ARG A 275 7.84 29.83 -1.49
CA ARG A 275 8.14 30.07 -0.06
C ARG A 275 7.20 31.08 0.58
N THR A 276 6.79 32.08 -0.20
CA THR A 276 5.84 33.09 0.26
C THR A 276 4.46 32.45 0.45
N HIS A 277 4.06 32.29 1.72
CA HIS A 277 2.76 31.75 2.16
C HIS A 277 2.55 30.24 1.96
N GLY A 278 3.61 29.48 1.63
CA GLY A 278 3.59 28.01 1.62
C GLY A 278 3.60 27.44 3.04
N LEU A 279 2.75 26.45 3.31
CA LEU A 279 2.76 25.71 4.58
C LEU A 279 3.61 24.45 4.46
N GLU A 280 3.33 23.63 3.45
CA GLU A 280 3.91 22.30 3.30
C GLU A 280 4.19 22.02 1.82
N LEU A 281 5.39 21.51 1.53
CA LEU A 281 5.71 20.87 0.26
C LEU A 281 5.45 19.38 0.40
N VAL A 282 4.70 18.81 -0.55
CA VAL A 282 4.32 17.41 -0.58
C VAL A 282 4.84 16.79 -1.86
N MET A 283 5.71 15.80 -1.73
CA MET A 283 6.10 14.91 -2.83
C MET A 283 5.30 13.61 -2.72
N THR A 284 4.52 13.30 -3.75
CA THR A 284 3.73 12.08 -3.89
C THR A 284 4.36 11.18 -4.97
N VAL A 285 4.50 9.88 -4.69
CA VAL A 285 5.05 8.90 -5.63
C VAL A 285 4.02 7.82 -5.92
N ASN A 286 3.67 7.64 -7.20
CA ASN A 286 2.66 6.69 -7.67
C ASN A 286 1.31 6.76 -6.90
N ASP A 287 0.97 7.91 -6.31
CA ASP A 287 -0.20 8.10 -5.42
C ASP A 287 -0.23 7.23 -4.14
N HIS A 288 0.91 6.66 -3.75
CA HIS A 288 1.01 5.76 -2.62
C HIS A 288 2.10 6.18 -1.61
N GLU A 289 3.25 6.71 -2.04
CA GLU A 289 4.28 7.20 -1.11
C GLU A 289 4.19 8.72 -0.95
N TYR A 290 4.28 9.21 0.28
CA TYR A 290 4.10 10.62 0.61
C TYR A 290 5.29 11.11 1.44
N TYR A 291 5.93 12.18 0.98
CA TYR A 291 7.05 12.82 1.64
C TYR A 291 6.73 14.29 1.86
N LEU A 292 6.92 14.76 3.09
CA LEU A 292 6.52 16.08 3.54
C LEU A 292 7.75 16.91 3.88
N HIS A 293 7.71 18.19 3.51
CA HIS A 293 8.66 19.18 3.99
C HIS A 293 7.92 20.46 4.37
N ARG A 294 8.02 20.84 5.64
CA ARG A 294 7.43 22.08 6.13
C ARG A 294 8.23 23.27 5.63
N ILE A 295 7.57 24.19 4.94
CA ILE A 295 8.18 25.42 4.46
C ILE A 295 8.39 26.35 5.65
N GLN A 296 9.64 26.73 5.90
CA GLN A 296 9.98 27.70 6.94
C GLN A 296 9.81 29.11 6.38
N THR A 297 9.10 29.95 7.13
CA THR A 297 8.88 31.38 6.83
C THR A 297 9.81 32.24 7.65
#